data_AF-B3H314-F1
#
_entry.id   AF-B3H314-F1
#
_cell.length_a   1.000
_cell.length_b   1.000
_cell.length_c   1.000
_cell.angle_alpha   90.00
_cell.angle_beta   90.00
_cell.angle_gamma   90.00
#
_symmetry.space_group_name_H-M   'P 1'
#
loop_
_entity.id
_entity.type
_entity.pdbx_description
1 polymer ?
#
loop_
_entity_poly.entity_id
_entity_poly.type
_entity_poly.pdbx_seq_one_letter_code
_entity_poly.pdbx_strand_id
1 'polypeptide(L)'
;MPKLTLEEKHSRFGKFVSEFFQWTLNISLLVAGLLLSYSLFSEAYSLYELLVSHSEKFQIVEKIVIFFLYFEFLALIVQYFKYNYHFPLRYFLYIGITAMVRLIIVDHSNAMHTLLFALSILVMIIALYLVHSDRLRKS
;
A
#
# COMPACT_ATOMS: atom_id res chain seq x y z
N MET A 1 13.44 -38.96 33.15
CA MET A 1 12.36 -37.96 33.28
C MET A 1 12.39 -37.05 32.05
N PRO A 2 11.43 -37.14 31.10
CA PRO A 2 11.52 -36.39 29.85
C PRO A 2 10.81 -35.03 29.97
N LYS A 3 11.58 -33.94 29.96
CA LYS A 3 11.09 -32.56 29.80
C LYS A 3 11.08 -32.17 28.31
N LEU A 4 10.29 -32.86 27.50
CA LEU A 4 10.28 -32.68 26.03
C LEU A 4 8.88 -32.42 25.42
N THR A 5 7.84 -32.24 26.24
CA THR A 5 6.45 -32.16 25.75
C THR A 5 5.82 -30.76 25.76
N LEU A 6 6.49 -29.73 26.28
CA LEU A 6 5.92 -28.37 26.39
C LEU A 6 6.34 -27.40 25.27
N GLU A 7 7.50 -27.58 24.63
CA GLU A 7 7.93 -26.72 23.51
C GLU A 7 7.16 -26.97 22.20
N GLU A 8 6.75 -28.21 21.90
CA GLU A 8 6.00 -28.50 20.66
C GLU A 8 4.60 -27.88 20.66
N LYS A 9 3.93 -27.82 21.82
CA LYS A 9 2.54 -27.35 21.92
C LYS A 9 2.42 -25.83 21.71
N HIS A 10 3.43 -25.06 22.12
CA HIS A 10 3.47 -23.60 21.92
C HIS A 10 3.69 -23.22 20.44
N SER A 11 4.49 -24.01 19.71
CA SER A 11 4.71 -23.82 18.26
C SER A 11 3.43 -24.08 17.44
N ARG A 12 2.61 -25.07 17.82
CA ARG A 12 1.38 -25.41 17.08
C ARG A 12 0.29 -24.35 17.18
N PHE A 13 0.10 -23.74 18.36
CA PHE A 13 -0.87 -22.66 18.53
C PHE A 13 -0.47 -21.41 17.75
N GLY A 14 0.80 -21.02 17.80
CA GLY A 14 1.31 -19.88 17.03
C GLY A 14 1.18 -20.08 15.51
N LYS A 15 1.48 -21.29 15.02
CA LYS A 15 1.30 -21.65 13.60
C LYS A 15 -0.17 -21.59 13.17
N PHE A 16 -1.07 -22.17 13.97
CA PHE A 16 -2.51 -22.16 13.69
C PHE A 16 -3.07 -20.73 13.63
N VAL A 17 -2.70 -19.89 14.61
CA VAL A 17 -3.11 -18.47 14.62
C VAL A 17 -2.53 -17.74 13.41
N SER A 18 -1.24 -17.89 13.13
CA SER A 18 -0.60 -17.26 11.96
C SER A 18 -1.28 -17.65 10.65
N GLU A 19 -1.62 -18.93 10.48
CA GLU A 19 -2.27 -19.47 9.28
C GLU A 19 -3.70 -18.94 9.13
N PHE A 20 -4.45 -18.83 10.22
CA PHE A 20 -5.77 -18.18 10.23
C PHE A 20 -5.70 -16.70 9.82
N PHE A 21 -4.80 -15.91 10.44
CA PHE A 21 -4.62 -14.50 10.10
C PHE A 21 -4.19 -14.32 8.64
N GLN A 22 -3.30 -15.18 8.14
CA GLN A 22 -2.85 -15.15 6.75
C GLN A 22 -4.00 -15.46 5.78
N TRP A 23 -4.84 -16.43 6.11
CA TRP A 23 -6.03 -16.74 5.32
C TRP A 23 -7.04 -15.57 5.29
N THR A 24 -7.30 -14.95 6.44
CA THR A 24 -8.15 -13.75 6.53
C THR A 24 -7.60 -12.59 5.70
N LEU A 25 -6.30 -12.31 5.79
CA LEU A 25 -5.64 -11.27 5.01
C LEU A 25 -5.76 -11.52 3.51
N ASN A 26 -5.51 -12.76 3.06
CA ASN A 26 -5.59 -13.13 1.65
C ASN A 26 -6.99 -12.93 1.07
N ILE A 27 -8.03 -13.33 1.81
CA ILE A 27 -9.42 -13.14 1.37
C ILE A 27 -9.76 -11.65 1.31
N SER A 28 -9.39 -10.90 2.35
CA SER A 28 -9.63 -9.45 2.37
C SER A 28 -8.95 -8.74 1.19
N LEU A 29 -7.71 -9.11 0.88
CA LEU A 29 -6.94 -8.53 -0.23
C LEU A 29 -7.51 -8.91 -1.59
N LEU A 30 -8.03 -10.14 -1.73
CA LEU A 30 -8.67 -10.58 -2.96
C LEU A 30 -9.98 -9.79 -3.21
N VAL A 31 -10.81 -9.66 -2.18
CA VAL A 31 -12.05 -8.85 -2.26
C VAL A 31 -11.73 -7.38 -2.56
N ALA A 32 -10.76 -6.80 -1.85
CA ALA A 32 -10.32 -5.43 -2.09
C ALA A 32 -9.77 -5.24 -3.52
N GLY A 33 -9.00 -6.20 -4.03
CA GLY A 33 -8.48 -6.17 -5.39
C GLY A 33 -9.59 -6.17 -6.45
N LEU A 34 -10.65 -6.96 -6.26
CA LEU A 34 -11.80 -6.97 -7.15
C LEU A 34 -12.55 -5.63 -7.13
N LEU A 35 -12.81 -5.07 -5.94
CA LEU A 35 -13.49 -3.78 -5.78
C LEU A 35 -12.68 -2.63 -6.39
N LEU A 36 -11.37 -2.60 -6.16
CA LEU A 36 -10.48 -1.58 -6.71
C LEU A 36 -10.36 -1.71 -8.23
N SER A 37 -10.29 -2.94 -8.75
CA SER A 37 -10.28 -3.19 -10.19
C SER A 37 -11.54 -2.64 -10.85
N TYR A 38 -12.72 -2.94 -10.29
CA TYR A 38 -13.98 -2.38 -10.77
C TYR A 38 -14.00 -0.84 -10.72
N SER A 39 -13.55 -0.26 -9.60
CA SER A 39 -13.49 1.19 -9.41
C SER A 39 -12.54 1.87 -10.41
N LEU A 40 -11.40 1.23 -10.71
CA LEU A 40 -10.43 1.71 -11.69
C LEU A 40 -11.05 1.83 -13.09
N PHE A 41 -11.79 0.80 -13.52
CA PHE A 41 -12.48 0.84 -14.81
C PHE A 41 -13.58 1.90 -14.83
N SER A 42 -14.37 2.02 -13.77
CA SER A 42 -15.41 3.06 -13.66
C SER A 42 -14.82 4.47 -13.77
N GLU A 43 -13.70 4.73 -13.09
CA GLU A 43 -13.02 6.03 -13.13
C GLU A 43 -12.40 6.30 -14.51
N ALA A 44 -11.88 5.27 -15.18
CA ALA A 44 -11.37 5.38 -16.54
C ALA A 44 -12.46 5.82 -17.54
N TYR A 45 -13.69 5.29 -17.40
CA TYR A 45 -14.82 5.72 -18.22
C TYR A 45 -15.22 7.17 -17.92
N SER A 46 -15.28 7.56 -16.64
CA SER A 46 -15.58 8.95 -16.26
C SER A 46 -14.54 9.94 -16.80
N LEU A 47 -13.26 9.58 -16.76
CA LEU A 47 -12.17 10.35 -17.33
C LEU A 47 -12.30 10.52 -18.85
N TYR A 48 -12.66 9.45 -19.55
CA TYR A 48 -12.89 9.50 -20.99
C TYR A 48 -14.03 10.46 -21.37
N GLU A 49 -15.16 10.38 -20.65
CA GLU A 49 -16.31 11.27 -20.87
C GLU A 49 -15.97 12.74 -20.60
N LEU A 50 -15.21 13.00 -19.54
CA LEU A 50 -14.77 14.34 -19.15
C LEU A 50 -13.79 14.96 -20.16
N LEU A 51 -12.95 14.13 -20.79
CA LEU A 51 -12.02 14.55 -21.83
C LEU A 51 -12.73 14.91 -23.13
N VAL A 52 -13.77 14.15 -23.50
CA VAL A 52 -14.57 14.41 -24.71
C VAL A 52 -15.43 15.66 -24.55
N SER A 53 -15.99 15.90 -23.35
CA SER A 53 -16.91 17.00 -23.07
C SER A 53 -16.26 18.38 -22.89
N HIS A 54 -14.95 18.55 -23.15
CA HIS A 54 -14.21 19.82 -23.02
C HIS A 54 -14.37 20.51 -21.65
N SER A 55 -14.36 19.70 -20.58
CA SER A 55 -14.54 20.13 -19.20
C SER A 55 -13.37 20.97 -18.66
N GLU A 56 -13.57 21.59 -17.50
CA GLU A 56 -12.50 22.35 -16.83
C GLU A 56 -11.26 21.47 -16.53
N LYS A 57 -10.08 21.99 -16.85
CA LYS A 57 -8.78 21.31 -16.69
C LYS A 57 -8.54 20.80 -15.25
N PHE A 58 -9.08 21.50 -14.26
CA PHE A 58 -8.92 21.14 -12.85
C PHE A 58 -9.58 19.79 -12.51
N GLN A 59 -10.81 19.57 -12.97
CA GLN A 59 -11.55 18.33 -12.71
C GLN A 59 -10.88 17.12 -13.39
N ILE A 60 -10.28 17.33 -14.56
CA ILE A 60 -9.53 16.28 -15.27
C ILE A 60 -8.31 15.85 -14.44
N VAL A 61 -7.54 16.80 -13.89
CA VAL A 61 -6.37 16.47 -13.07
C VAL A 61 -6.76 15.74 -11.80
N GLU A 62 -7.80 16.20 -11.10
CA GLU A 62 -8.31 15.53 -9.89
C GLU A 62 -8.66 14.07 -10.16
N LYS A 63 -9.41 13.83 -11.23
CA LYS A 63 -9.85 12.50 -11.66
C LYS A 63 -8.66 11.59 -12.07
N ILE A 64 -7.65 12.16 -12.73
CA ILE A 64 -6.42 11.42 -13.08
C ILE A 64 -5.68 10.96 -11.82
N VAL A 65 -5.59 11.81 -10.80
CA VAL A 65 -4.89 11.40 -9.56
C VAL A 65 -5.66 10.28 -8.85
N ILE A 66 -6.99 10.35 -8.81
CA ILE A 66 -7.83 9.28 -8.24
C ILE A 66 -7.64 7.96 -9.01
N PHE A 67 -7.65 8.01 -10.35
CA PHE A 67 -7.37 6.83 -11.17
C PHE A 67 -6.00 6.22 -10.86
N PHE A 68 -4.97 7.06 -10.76
CA PHE A 68 -3.61 6.59 -10.46
C PHE A 68 -3.52 6.00 -9.05
N LEU A 69 -4.25 6.55 -8.07
CA LEU A 69 -4.35 6.03 -6.70
C LEU A 69 -4.89 4.59 -6.70
N TYR A 70 -5.98 4.31 -7.41
CA TYR A 70 -6.52 2.95 -7.52
C TYR A 70 -5.52 1.98 -8.16
N PHE A 71 -4.80 2.42 -9.20
CA PHE A 71 -3.74 1.63 -9.83
C PHE A 71 -2.61 1.28 -8.84
N GLU A 72 -2.21 2.23 -7.99
CA GLU A 72 -1.16 2.03 -6.98
C GLU A 72 -1.58 1.05 -5.89
N PHE A 73 -2.82 1.12 -5.40
CA PHE A 73 -3.34 0.14 -4.46
C PHE A 73 -3.47 -1.26 -5.08
N LEU A 74 -3.85 -1.36 -6.35
CA LEU A 74 -3.82 -2.64 -7.06
C LEU A 74 -2.39 -3.18 -7.19
N ALA A 75 -1.41 -2.32 -7.46
CA ALA A 75 0.00 -2.71 -7.49
C ALA A 75 0.49 -3.24 -6.12
N LEU A 76 0.03 -2.66 -5.00
CA LEU A 76 0.29 -3.18 -3.65
C LEU A 76 -0.21 -4.61 -3.47
N ILE A 77 -1.46 -4.87 -3.89
CA ILE A 77 -2.09 -6.19 -3.77
C ILE A 77 -1.33 -7.21 -4.64
N VAL A 78 -0.99 -6.85 -5.88
CA VAL A 78 -0.20 -7.72 -6.77
C VAL A 78 1.17 -8.02 -6.18
N GLN A 79 1.86 -7.01 -5.63
CA GLN A 79 3.16 -7.18 -5.00
C GLN A 79 3.07 -8.08 -3.76
N TYR A 80 2.00 -7.96 -2.97
CA TYR A 80 1.75 -8.83 -1.82
C TYR A 80 1.71 -10.31 -2.22
N PHE A 81 0.95 -10.65 -3.27
CA PHE A 81 0.89 -12.03 -3.77
C PHE A 81 2.22 -12.50 -4.38
N LYS A 82 2.97 -11.61 -5.04
CA LYS A 82 4.29 -11.94 -5.63
C LYS A 82 5.37 -12.26 -4.59
N TYR A 83 5.30 -11.70 -3.38
CA TYR A 83 6.30 -11.90 -2.32
C TYR A 83 5.95 -13.05 -1.36
N ASN A 84 5.26 -14.08 -1.87
CA ASN A 84 4.90 -15.28 -1.13
C ASN A 84 4.10 -14.98 0.16
N TYR A 85 3.13 -14.06 0.07
CA TYR A 85 2.26 -13.63 1.17
C TYR A 85 2.97 -12.93 2.34
N HIS A 86 4.26 -12.65 2.21
CA HIS A 86 4.98 -11.78 3.14
C HIS A 86 4.91 -10.34 2.65
N PHE A 87 4.64 -9.42 3.56
CA PHE A 87 4.66 -7.99 3.27
C PHE A 87 6.11 -7.49 3.24
N PRO A 88 6.70 -7.20 2.07
CA PRO A 88 8.09 -6.76 2.04
C PRO A 88 8.15 -5.28 2.42
N LEU A 89 8.65 -5.00 3.62
CA LEU A 89 8.64 -3.67 4.24
C LEU A 89 9.19 -2.56 3.32
N ARG A 90 10.20 -2.87 2.50
CA ARG A 90 10.79 -1.91 1.56
C ARG A 90 9.83 -1.44 0.47
N TYR A 91 9.07 -2.36 -0.15
CA TYR A 91 8.13 -1.98 -1.20
C TYR A 91 6.93 -1.24 -0.62
N PHE A 92 6.53 -1.58 0.61
CA PHE A 92 5.54 -0.81 1.35
C PHE A 92 5.96 0.67 1.48
N LEU A 93 7.21 0.91 1.91
CA LEU A 93 7.73 2.26 2.08
C LEU A 93 7.79 3.01 0.74
N TYR A 94 8.26 2.39 -0.35
CA TYR A 94 8.28 3.03 -1.68
C TYR A 94 6.89 3.43 -2.17
N ILE A 95 5.91 2.56 -1.97
CA ILE A 95 4.54 2.82 -2.41
C ILE A 95 3.87 3.84 -1.49
N GLY A 96 4.11 3.78 -0.17
CA GLY A 96 3.64 4.78 0.77
C GLY A 96 4.19 6.18 0.48
N ILE A 97 5.47 6.30 0.12
CA ILE A 97 6.08 7.59 -0.30
C ILE A 97 5.35 8.13 -1.52
N THR A 98 5.13 7.29 -2.54
CA THR A 98 4.46 7.70 -3.78
C THR A 98 3.01 8.13 -3.52
N ALA A 99 2.29 7.43 -2.63
CA ALA A 99 0.93 7.79 -2.22
C ALA A 99 0.89 9.13 -1.47
N MET A 100 1.81 9.37 -0.52
CA MET A 100 1.89 10.64 0.21
C MET A 100 2.22 11.82 -0.71
N VAL A 101 3.12 11.63 -1.67
CA VAL A 101 3.45 12.66 -2.68
C VAL A 101 2.22 13.00 -3.52
N ARG A 102 1.44 12.01 -3.97
CA ARG A 102 0.20 12.25 -4.72
C ARG A 102 -0.86 12.96 -3.90
N LEU A 103 -0.99 12.61 -2.62
CA LEU A 103 -1.95 13.24 -1.72
C LEU A 103 -1.67 14.75 -1.59
N ILE A 104 -0.40 15.15 -1.48
CA ILE A 104 0.00 16.57 -1.43
C ILE A 104 -0.36 17.32 -2.72
N ILE A 105 -0.24 16.68 -3.89
CA ILE A 105 -0.56 17.32 -5.17
C ILE A 105 -2.06 17.62 -5.28
N VAL A 106 -2.90 16.74 -4.73
CA VAL A 106 -4.37 16.90 -4.77
C VAL A 106 -4.86 17.84 -3.70
N ASP A 107 -4.48 17.61 -2.44
CA ASP A 107 -4.95 18.40 -1.31
C ASP A 107 -3.93 19.48 -0.93
N HIS A 108 -4.09 20.65 -1.54
CA HIS A 108 -3.26 21.83 -1.28
C HIS A 108 -4.04 22.97 -0.60
N SER A 109 -5.17 22.65 0.04
CA SER A 109 -6.09 23.65 0.60
C SER A 109 -5.56 24.32 1.88
N ASN A 110 -4.71 23.64 2.65
CA ASN A 110 -4.24 24.12 3.95
C ASN A 110 -2.75 23.84 4.17
N ALA A 111 -1.97 24.92 4.30
CA ALA A 111 -0.52 24.89 4.45
C ALA A 111 -0.02 24.02 5.62
N MET A 112 -0.80 23.91 6.71
CA MET A 112 -0.42 23.07 7.85
C MET A 112 -0.47 21.58 7.53
N HIS A 113 -1.47 21.13 6.76
CA HIS A 113 -1.58 19.72 6.36
C HIS A 113 -0.46 19.34 5.39
N THR A 114 -0.16 20.22 4.42
CA THR A 114 0.97 20.03 3.51
C THR A 114 2.31 19.90 4.25
N LEU A 115 2.52 20.71 5.29
CA LEU A 115 3.73 20.63 6.12
C LEU A 115 3.83 19.28 6.86
N LEU A 116 2.73 18.80 7.43
CA LEU A 116 2.68 17.51 8.13
C LEU A 116 2.89 16.32 7.17
N PHE A 117 2.35 16.37 5.95
CA PHE A 117 2.61 15.36 4.94
C PHE A 117 4.07 15.36 4.48
N ALA A 118 4.68 16.54 4.30
CA ALA A 118 6.10 16.66 3.98
C ALA A 118 7.00 16.08 5.09
N LEU A 119 6.67 16.35 6.36
CA LEU A 119 7.36 15.75 7.51
C LEU A 119 7.22 14.22 7.53
N SER A 120 6.02 13.71 7.21
CA SER A 120 5.76 12.26 7.15
C SER A 120 6.59 11.59 6.05
N ILE A 121 6.72 12.23 4.88
CA ILE A 121 7.59 11.74 3.79
C ILE A 121 9.05 11.71 4.25
N LEU A 122 9.52 12.75 4.96
CA LEU A 122 10.88 12.80 5.51
C LEU A 122 11.14 11.61 6.45
N VAL A 123 10.22 11.33 7.37
CA VAL A 123 10.31 10.16 8.27
C VAL A 123 10.37 8.85 7.49
N MET A 124 9.55 8.71 6.45
CA MET A 124 9.50 7.49 5.64
C MET A 124 10.78 7.28 4.82
N ILE A 125 11.40 8.35 4.32
CA ILE A 125 12.71 8.32 3.66
C ILE A 125 13.81 7.89 4.67
N ILE A 126 13.80 8.43 5.88
CA ILE A 126 14.74 8.03 6.94
C ILE A 126 14.57 6.54 7.29
N ALA A 127 13.33 6.07 7.43
CA ALA A 127 13.04 4.65 7.66
C ALA A 127 13.59 3.77 6.52
N LEU A 128 13.44 4.22 5.28
CA LEU A 128 13.98 3.52 4.12
C LEU A 128 15.51 3.47 4.13
N TYR A 129 16.16 4.57 4.52
CA TYR A 129 17.61 4.64 4.67
C TYR A 129 18.10 3.64 5.73
N LEU A 130 17.45 3.55 6.89
CA LEU A 130 17.80 2.58 7.94
C LEU A 130 17.66 1.13 7.45
N VAL A 131 16.52 0.79 6.86
CA VAL A 131 16.25 -0.55 6.31
C VAL A 131 17.24 -0.94 5.20
N HIS A 132 17.78 0.04 4.48
CA HIS A 132 18.82 -0.21 3.49
C HIS A 132 20.22 -0.31 4.10
N SER A 133 20.55 0.55 5.08
CA SER A 133 21.86 0.59 5.74
C SER A 133 22.17 -0.70 6.52
N ASP A 134 21.18 -1.28 7.21
CA ASP A 134 21.37 -2.52 7.99
C ASP A 134 21.75 -3.75 7.13
N ARG A 135 21.45 -3.73 5.83
CA ARG A 135 21.87 -4.79 4.89
C ARG A 135 23.35 -4.73 4.52
N LEU A 136 24.05 -3.62 4.79
CA LEU A 136 25.48 -3.44 4.48
C LEU A 136 26.41 -3.79 5.65
N ARG A 137 25.89 -3.98 6.87
CA ARG A 137 26.70 -4.38 8.05
C ARG A 137 26.90 -5.89 8.21
N LYS A 138 26.50 -6.68 7.21
CA LYS A 138 26.64 -8.15 7.16
C LYS A 138 27.20 -8.62 5.81
N SER A 139 28.16 -7.88 5.26
CA SER A 139 29.11 -8.42 4.28
C SER A 139 30.52 -8.28 4.81
#